data_AF-A0A1Y5TQ40-F1
#
_entry.id   AF-A0A1Y5TQ40-F1
#
_cell.length_a   1.000
_cell.length_b   1.000
_cell.length_c   1.000
_cell.angle_alpha   90.00
_cell.angle_beta   90.00
_cell.angle_gamma   90.00
#
_symmetry.space_group_name_H-M   'P 1'
#
loop_
_entity.id
_entity.type
_entity.pdbx_description
1 polymer ?
#
loop_
_entity_poly.entity_id
_entity_poly.type
_entity_poly.pdbx_seq_one_letter_code
_entity_poly.pdbx_strand_id
1 'polypeptide(L)'
;MTCGAVLIVALGLCAPFLVNTLSFLSILAALWLWAGEPARQGRLPPETLVAAMGAGLRYASQSPPLQRTLLRAVAFFLFASCFWAMLPLIVRGVLGGGAGLYGLLLGAVGAGAVAGAFVLPTLRRRLGADRMVAAGTLAMSSTLLLFSLAPGNMLAVAAAALGGFAWIAVLSSFHVAAQMALPDWVRARGLSLFLMVFAGTMAVGSLVWGQVATATGVPVALAIAAIGAIVAIPLTLRAALEMGELPDFSPAHHWAEPAWALPREAGDRRIMVQIGYRVETAQQSGFTACMLDLAAARRRNGGFGWSLMQDASDLERFVETWTEASWTQHLRHHARVTVAEKALQDRIRSHLAAGTAPEIYHLVTPEPGAIPIPSGKETKT
;
A
#
# COMPACT_ATOMS: atom_id res chain seq x y z
N MET A 1 25.21 -26.44 -3.74
CA MET A 1 25.88 -25.41 -2.92
C MET A 1 25.66 -24.07 -3.60
N THR A 2 25.17 -23.05 -2.90
CA THR A 2 24.99 -21.71 -3.50
C THR A 2 26.34 -21.10 -3.83
N CYS A 3 26.39 -20.18 -4.80
CA CYS A 3 27.61 -19.41 -5.10
C CYS A 3 28.20 -18.77 -3.84
N GLY A 4 27.38 -18.30 -2.90
CA GLY A 4 27.82 -17.78 -1.60
C GLY A 4 28.43 -18.84 -0.69
N ALA A 5 27.87 -20.05 -0.62
CA ALA A 5 28.47 -21.15 0.14
C ALA A 5 29.78 -21.64 -0.48
N VAL A 6 29.86 -21.68 -1.82
CA VAL A 6 31.11 -21.97 -2.54
C VAL A 6 32.14 -20.86 -2.28
N LEU A 7 31.72 -19.59 -2.28
CA LEU A 7 32.59 -18.44 -1.96
C LEU A 7 33.14 -18.52 -0.53
N ILE A 8 32.31 -18.84 0.45
CA ILE A 8 32.74 -18.95 1.86
C ILE A 8 33.71 -20.12 2.04
N VAL A 9 33.44 -21.25 1.38
CA VAL A 9 34.29 -22.45 1.47
C VAL A 9 35.62 -22.24 0.72
N ALA A 10 35.63 -21.52 -0.39
CA ALA A 10 36.83 -21.32 -1.22
C ALA A 10 37.68 -20.10 -0.83
N LEU A 11 37.04 -19.01 -0.38
CA LEU A 11 37.66 -17.69 -0.20
C LEU A 11 37.46 -17.11 1.21
N GLY A 12 36.83 -17.87 2.11
CA GLY A 12 36.61 -17.47 3.49
C GLY A 12 35.41 -16.54 3.70
N LEU A 13 35.13 -16.24 4.97
CA LEU A 13 33.96 -15.48 5.42
C LEU A 13 33.89 -14.03 4.87
N CYS A 14 35.00 -13.44 4.44
CA CYS A 14 35.07 -12.07 3.92
C CYS A 14 34.59 -11.94 2.47
N ALA A 15 34.64 -13.01 1.67
CA ALA A 15 34.38 -12.95 0.23
C ALA A 15 32.96 -12.49 -0.15
N PRO A 16 31.87 -12.96 0.51
CA PRO A 16 30.52 -12.50 0.18
C PRO A 16 30.33 -11.01 0.42
N PHE A 17 30.96 -10.46 1.46
CA PHE A 17 30.92 -9.03 1.77
C PHE A 17 31.63 -8.21 0.69
N LEU A 18 32.80 -8.65 0.22
CA LEU A 18 33.52 -8.01 -0.88
C LEU A 18 32.71 -7.97 -2.18
N VAL A 19 32.11 -9.10 -2.57
CA VAL A 19 31.25 -9.18 -3.76
C VAL A 19 30.03 -8.27 -3.62
N ASN A 20 29.43 -8.23 -2.42
CA ASN A 20 28.31 -7.34 -2.13
C ASN A 20 28.73 -5.85 -2.26
N THR A 21 29.88 -5.47 -1.71
CA THR A 21 30.43 -4.10 -1.82
C THR A 21 30.69 -3.72 -3.27
N LEU A 22 31.33 -4.59 -4.07
CA LEU A 22 31.58 -4.34 -5.48
C LEU A 22 30.28 -4.18 -6.28
N SER A 23 29.26 -4.98 -5.96
CA SER A 23 27.94 -4.89 -6.61
C SER A 23 27.26 -3.54 -6.33
N PHE A 24 27.34 -3.04 -5.08
CA PHE A 24 26.83 -1.71 -4.75
C PHE A 24 27.62 -0.60 -5.43
N LEU A 25 28.95 -0.72 -5.52
CA LEU A 25 29.79 0.24 -6.25
C LEU A 25 29.41 0.29 -7.74
N SER A 26 29.08 -0.84 -8.37
CA SER A 26 28.60 -0.86 -9.76
C SER A 26 27.30 -0.07 -9.93
N ILE A 27 26.36 -0.21 -8.98
CA ILE A 27 25.09 0.55 -9.01
C ILE A 27 25.34 2.05 -8.79
N LEU A 28 26.22 2.41 -7.85
CA LEU A 28 26.59 3.81 -7.60
C LEU A 28 27.28 4.44 -8.81
N ALA A 29 28.18 3.71 -9.47
CA ALA A 29 28.82 4.16 -10.70
C ALA A 29 27.79 4.37 -11.81
N ALA A 30 26.85 3.44 -12.00
CA ALA A 30 25.77 3.58 -12.98
C ALA A 30 24.88 4.80 -12.69
N LEU A 31 24.55 5.05 -11.42
CA LEU A 31 23.80 6.24 -10.98
C LEU A 31 24.57 7.54 -11.21
N TRP A 32 25.88 7.54 -10.96
CA TRP A 32 26.73 8.72 -11.11
C TRP A 32 26.95 9.09 -12.59
N LEU A 33 27.02 8.07 -13.45
CA LEU A 33 27.11 8.23 -14.90
C LEU A 33 25.75 8.54 -15.54
N TRP A 34 24.64 8.30 -14.83
CA TRP A 34 23.31 8.63 -15.33
C TRP A 34 23.05 10.13 -15.21
N ALA A 35 23.00 10.81 -16.35
CA ALA A 35 22.77 12.26 -16.43
C ALA A 35 21.37 12.71 -15.99
N GLY A 36 20.44 11.78 -15.72
CA GLY A 36 19.08 12.06 -15.26
C GLY A 36 18.23 12.85 -16.26
N GLU A 37 16.91 12.79 -16.09
CA GLU A 37 16.02 13.78 -16.72
C GLU A 37 15.96 15.04 -15.84
N PRO A 38 15.90 16.25 -16.41
CA PRO A 38 15.74 17.47 -15.63
C PRO A 38 14.54 17.30 -14.71
N ALA A 39 14.75 17.44 -13.39
CA ALA A 39 13.67 17.39 -12.44
C ALA A 39 12.58 18.35 -12.91
N ARG A 40 11.39 17.84 -13.23
CA ARG A 40 10.22 18.69 -13.52
C ARG A 40 10.01 19.56 -12.30
N GLN A 41 10.46 20.81 -12.37
CA GLN A 41 10.25 21.77 -11.30
C GLN A 41 8.74 21.94 -11.15
N GLY A 42 8.18 21.36 -10.09
CA GLY A 42 6.78 21.53 -9.78
C GLY A 42 6.52 23.03 -9.62
N ARG A 43 5.44 23.54 -10.24
CA ARG A 43 5.01 24.95 -10.09
C ARG A 43 4.61 25.28 -8.63
N LEU A 44 4.52 24.27 -7.76
CA LEU A 44 4.15 24.36 -6.36
C LEU A 44 5.37 24.12 -5.46
N PRO A 45 5.43 24.77 -4.28
CA PRO A 45 6.52 24.55 -3.34
C PRO A 45 6.59 23.06 -2.92
N PRO A 46 7.79 22.53 -2.64
CA PRO A 46 7.96 21.15 -2.21
C PRO A 46 7.18 20.87 -0.92
N GLU A 47 6.64 19.66 -0.79
CA GLU A 47 6.00 19.23 0.45
C GLU A 47 7.05 19.07 1.55
N THR A 48 6.75 19.55 2.76
CA THR A 48 7.59 19.24 3.93
C THR A 48 7.50 17.74 4.22
N LEU A 49 8.59 17.15 4.73
CA LEU A 49 8.66 15.70 4.98
C LEU A 49 7.52 15.21 5.87
N VAL A 50 7.19 15.94 6.94
CA VAL A 50 6.11 15.57 7.88
C VAL A 50 4.74 15.64 7.20
N ALA A 51 4.45 16.71 6.45
CA ALA A 51 3.19 16.84 5.71
C ALA A 51 3.07 15.76 4.63
N ALA A 52 4.18 15.43 3.97
CA ALA A 52 4.26 14.38 2.98
C ALA A 52 3.99 12.99 3.57
N MET A 53 4.53 12.69 4.76
CA MET A 53 4.27 11.45 5.49
C MET A 53 2.81 11.36 5.95
N GLY A 54 2.26 12.45 6.51
CA GLY A 54 0.85 12.53 6.91
C GLY A 54 -0.09 12.30 5.73
N ALA A 55 0.23 12.85 4.55
CA ALA A 55 -0.54 12.60 3.33
C ALA A 55 -0.48 11.12 2.89
N GLY A 56 0.68 10.47 3.02
CA GLY A 56 0.83 9.04 2.74
C GLY A 56 0.01 8.14 3.67
N LEU A 57 0.05 8.42 4.98
CA LEU A 57 -0.73 7.68 5.97
C LEU A 57 -2.25 7.91 5.80
N ARG A 58 -2.65 9.14 5.50
CA ARG A 58 -4.05 9.46 5.18
C ARG A 58 -4.52 8.73 3.93
N TYR A 59 -3.71 8.70 2.87
CA TYR A 59 -4.05 7.93 1.68
C TYR A 59 -4.21 6.44 2.02
N ALA A 60 -3.27 5.88 2.79
CA ALA A 60 -3.31 4.47 3.17
C ALA A 60 -4.51 4.09 4.06
N SER A 61 -4.89 4.97 4.98
CA SER A 61 -6.07 4.78 5.84
C SER A 61 -7.41 4.98 5.12
N GLN A 62 -7.40 5.44 3.86
CA GLN A 62 -8.62 5.71 3.11
C GLN A 62 -8.65 5.07 1.72
N SER A 63 -7.65 4.25 1.38
CA SER A 63 -7.59 3.49 0.14
C SER A 63 -7.95 2.02 0.43
N PRO A 64 -9.19 1.59 0.17
CA PRO A 64 -9.59 0.20 0.38
C PRO A 64 -8.69 -0.82 -0.34
N PRO A 65 -8.25 -0.60 -1.59
CA PRO A 65 -7.33 -1.53 -2.27
C PRO A 65 -6.01 -1.72 -1.52
N LEU A 66 -5.44 -0.65 -0.99
CA LEU A 66 -4.20 -0.73 -0.21
C LEU A 66 -4.43 -1.41 1.14
N GLN A 67 -5.53 -1.08 1.84
CA GLN A 67 -5.86 -1.72 3.12
C GLN A 67 -6.08 -3.22 2.99
N ARG A 68 -6.80 -3.66 1.95
CA ARG A 68 -7.01 -5.09 1.64
C ARG A 68 -5.68 -5.80 1.37
N THR A 69 -4.79 -5.14 0.61
CA THR A 69 -3.44 -5.64 0.35
C THR A 69 -2.64 -5.78 1.64
N LEU A 70 -2.61 -4.74 2.49
CA LEU A 70 -1.91 -4.75 3.77
C LEU A 70 -2.45 -5.84 4.71
N LEU A 71 -3.78 -5.97 4.83
CA LEU A 71 -4.41 -7.00 5.67
C LEU A 71 -3.99 -8.41 5.24
N ARG A 72 -3.99 -8.69 3.94
CA ARG A 72 -3.56 -9.99 3.40
C ARG A 72 -2.07 -10.23 3.53
N ALA A 73 -1.26 -9.18 3.37
CA ALA A 73 0.16 -9.24 3.66
C ALA A 73 0.41 -9.61 5.13
N VAL A 74 -0.25 -8.93 6.08
CA VAL A 74 -0.13 -9.25 7.51
C VAL A 74 -0.54 -10.71 7.77
N ALA A 75 -1.71 -11.11 7.26
CA ALA A 75 -2.21 -12.47 7.43
C ALA A 75 -1.21 -13.52 6.92
N PHE A 76 -0.62 -13.34 5.74
CA PHE A 76 0.37 -14.27 5.21
C PHE A 76 1.72 -14.20 5.94
N PHE A 77 2.30 -13.00 6.07
CA PHE A 77 3.65 -12.82 6.62
C PHE A 77 3.73 -13.21 8.08
N LEU A 78 2.65 -13.04 8.85
CA LEU A 78 2.62 -13.47 10.25
C LEU A 78 2.89 -14.97 10.38
N PHE A 79 2.27 -15.81 9.55
CA PHE A 79 2.51 -17.25 9.59
C PHE A 79 3.77 -17.66 8.83
N ALA A 80 4.05 -17.04 7.68
CA ALA A 80 5.24 -17.32 6.88
C ALA A 80 6.54 -16.94 7.61
N SER A 81 6.52 -16.00 8.56
CA SER A 81 7.69 -15.67 9.38
C SER A 81 8.18 -16.86 10.22
N CYS A 82 7.28 -17.80 10.56
CA CYS A 82 7.63 -19.04 11.25
C CYS A 82 8.72 -19.81 10.50
N PHE A 83 8.62 -19.87 9.17
CA PHE A 83 9.61 -20.53 8.31
C PHE A 83 11.02 -19.96 8.55
N TRP A 84 11.18 -18.64 8.47
CA TRP A 84 12.48 -17.98 8.61
C TRP A 84 13.00 -18.00 10.05
N ALA A 85 12.12 -17.80 11.03
CA ALA A 85 12.49 -17.81 12.44
C ALA A 85 12.97 -19.19 12.90
N MET A 86 12.34 -20.26 12.40
CA MET A 86 12.59 -21.62 12.88
C MET A 86 13.58 -22.41 12.01
N LEU A 87 13.92 -21.96 10.79
CA LEU A 87 14.80 -22.71 9.89
C LEU A 87 16.12 -23.19 10.54
N PRO A 88 16.84 -22.38 11.34
CA PRO A 88 18.05 -22.85 12.02
C PRO A 88 17.76 -23.92 13.10
N LEU A 89 16.64 -23.78 13.81
CA LEU A 89 16.19 -24.72 14.84
C LEU A 89 15.72 -26.05 14.23
N ILE A 90 15.06 -26.01 13.07
CA ILE A 90 14.67 -27.19 12.29
C ILE A 90 15.90 -27.99 11.88
N VAL A 91 16.92 -27.31 11.32
CA VAL A 91 18.12 -28.00 10.86
C VAL A 91 18.83 -28.70 12.02
N ARG A 92 19.02 -28.02 13.14
CA ARG A 92 19.74 -28.59 14.29
C ARG A 92 18.93 -29.60 15.08
N GLY A 93 17.68 -29.27 15.41
CA GLY A 93 16.85 -30.01 16.35
C GLY A 93 15.97 -31.09 15.73
N VAL A 94 15.56 -30.93 14.46
CA VAL A 94 14.63 -31.86 13.79
C VAL A 94 15.36 -32.74 12.77
N LEU A 95 16.21 -32.15 11.95
CA LEU A 95 16.94 -32.86 10.88
C LEU A 95 18.30 -33.42 11.33
N GLY A 96 18.77 -33.08 12.54
CA GLY A 96 20.08 -33.48 13.06
C GLY A 96 21.26 -32.99 12.21
N GLY A 97 21.06 -31.93 11.42
CA GLY A 97 22.05 -31.40 10.49
C GLY A 97 22.89 -30.26 11.06
N GLY A 98 24.01 -29.99 10.39
CA GLY A 98 24.91 -28.87 10.69
C GLY A 98 24.77 -27.68 9.74
N ALA A 99 25.77 -26.80 9.76
CA ALA A 99 25.83 -25.61 8.90
C ALA A 99 25.76 -25.93 7.39
N GLY A 100 26.28 -27.09 6.96
CA GLY A 100 26.21 -27.54 5.58
C GLY A 100 24.78 -27.80 5.11
N LEU A 101 23.96 -28.48 5.91
CA LEU A 101 22.54 -28.70 5.59
C LEU A 101 21.75 -27.39 5.61
N TYR A 102 22.03 -26.51 6.57
CA TYR A 102 21.43 -25.17 6.61
C TYR A 102 21.71 -24.37 5.34
N GLY A 103 22.97 -24.35 4.89
CA GLY A 103 23.36 -23.71 3.62
C GLY A 103 22.72 -24.35 2.40
N LEU A 104 22.53 -25.68 2.41
CA LEU A 104 21.84 -26.40 1.34
C LEU A 104 20.35 -26.04 1.28
N LEU A 105 19.66 -25.98 2.43
CA LEU A 105 18.25 -25.57 2.48
C LEU A 105 18.08 -24.12 2.04
N LEU A 106 18.91 -23.18 2.53
CA LEU A 106 18.90 -21.80 2.05
C LEU A 106 19.15 -21.71 0.54
N GLY A 107 20.04 -22.55 0.02
CA GLY A 107 20.26 -22.66 -1.41
C GLY A 107 19.07 -23.18 -2.19
N ALA A 108 18.36 -24.16 -1.64
CA ALA A 108 17.12 -24.67 -2.22
C ALA A 108 16.03 -23.59 -2.23
N VAL A 109 15.87 -22.84 -1.13
CA VAL A 109 14.97 -21.66 -1.07
C VAL A 109 15.31 -20.67 -2.18
N GLY A 110 16.59 -20.31 -2.33
CA GLY A 110 17.03 -19.40 -3.38
C GLY A 110 16.75 -19.94 -4.79
N ALA A 111 17.05 -21.21 -5.06
CA ALA A 111 16.77 -21.86 -6.34
C ALA A 111 15.26 -21.86 -6.66
N GLY A 112 14.42 -22.19 -5.68
CA GLY A 112 12.96 -22.13 -5.81
C GLY A 112 12.45 -20.72 -6.07
N ALA A 113 13.03 -19.71 -5.43
CA ALA A 113 12.68 -18.31 -5.66
C ALA A 113 13.08 -17.84 -7.09
N VAL A 114 14.26 -18.21 -7.57
CA VAL A 114 14.70 -17.90 -8.94
C VAL A 114 13.80 -18.58 -9.97
N ALA A 115 13.51 -19.88 -9.81
CA ALA A 115 12.57 -20.60 -10.66
C ALA A 115 11.18 -19.94 -10.63
N GLY A 116 10.74 -19.52 -9.44
CA GLY A 116 9.51 -18.76 -9.24
C GLY A 116 9.47 -17.49 -10.07
N ALA A 117 10.52 -16.68 -10.06
CA ALA A 117 10.57 -15.42 -10.79
C ALA A 117 10.31 -15.57 -12.31
N PHE A 118 10.78 -16.64 -12.93
CA PHE A 118 10.53 -16.91 -14.37
C PHE A 118 9.10 -17.39 -14.66
N VAL A 119 8.51 -18.19 -13.77
CA VAL A 119 7.19 -18.80 -13.97
C VAL A 119 6.05 -17.87 -13.53
N LEU A 120 6.32 -16.99 -12.57
CA LEU A 120 5.32 -16.16 -11.91
C LEU A 120 4.51 -15.27 -12.87
N PRO A 121 5.08 -14.61 -13.90
CA PRO A 121 4.30 -13.79 -14.83
C PRO A 121 3.23 -14.61 -15.57
N THR A 122 3.60 -15.78 -16.07
CA THR A 122 2.69 -16.69 -16.79
C THR A 122 1.60 -17.23 -15.88
N LEU A 123 1.98 -17.64 -14.68
CA LEU A 123 1.07 -18.24 -13.72
C LEU A 123 0.10 -17.18 -13.15
N ARG A 124 0.55 -15.93 -12.96
CA ARG A 124 -0.28 -14.80 -12.53
C ARG A 124 -1.33 -14.45 -13.58
N ARG A 125 -0.94 -14.45 -14.87
CA ARG A 125 -1.88 -14.22 -15.98
C ARG A 125 -2.99 -15.28 -16.04
N ARG A 126 -2.69 -16.53 -15.67
CA ARG A 126 -3.67 -17.65 -15.70
C ARG A 126 -4.56 -17.72 -14.47
N LEU A 127 -3.99 -17.52 -13.28
CA LEU A 127 -4.70 -17.71 -12.01
C LEU A 127 -5.36 -16.42 -11.49
N GLY A 128 -4.85 -15.25 -11.87
CA GLY A 128 -5.19 -13.99 -11.24
C GLY A 128 -4.49 -13.80 -9.88
N ALA A 129 -4.60 -12.60 -9.33
CA ALA A 129 -3.95 -12.18 -8.09
C ALA A 129 -4.36 -13.01 -6.87
N ASP A 130 -5.67 -13.12 -6.64
CA ASP A 130 -6.21 -13.75 -5.45
C ASP A 130 -5.84 -15.23 -5.35
N ARG A 131 -6.02 -15.96 -6.46
CA ARG A 131 -5.72 -17.39 -6.53
C ARG A 131 -4.22 -17.64 -6.50
N MET A 132 -3.40 -16.74 -7.06
CA MET A 132 -1.95 -16.82 -6.94
C MET A 132 -1.51 -16.74 -5.47
N VAL A 133 -2.02 -15.77 -4.72
CA VAL A 133 -1.70 -15.61 -3.30
C VAL A 133 -2.23 -16.79 -2.48
N ALA A 134 -3.44 -17.28 -2.77
CA ALA A 134 -3.98 -18.47 -2.10
C ALA A 134 -3.13 -19.71 -2.40
N ALA A 135 -2.77 -19.97 -3.66
CA ALA A 135 -1.92 -21.09 -4.06
C ALA A 135 -0.53 -21.01 -3.44
N GLY A 136 0.07 -19.81 -3.40
CA GLY A 136 1.34 -19.58 -2.72
C GLY A 136 1.25 -19.77 -1.20
N THR A 137 0.14 -19.36 -0.58
CA THR A 137 -0.12 -19.58 0.86
C THR A 137 -0.26 -21.08 1.16
N LEU A 138 -0.98 -21.83 0.31
CA LEU A 138 -1.09 -23.28 0.42
C LEU A 138 0.28 -23.95 0.24
N ALA A 139 1.07 -23.54 -0.75
CA ALA A 139 2.41 -24.08 -0.96
C ALA A 139 3.34 -23.83 0.24
N MET A 140 3.31 -22.62 0.81
CA MET A 140 4.06 -22.28 2.03
C MET A 140 3.58 -23.12 3.23
N SER A 141 2.27 -23.28 3.39
CA SER A 141 1.68 -24.08 4.47
C SER A 141 2.07 -25.55 4.35
N SER A 142 2.07 -26.09 3.14
CA SER A 142 2.56 -27.45 2.86
C SER A 142 4.04 -27.59 3.21
N THR A 143 4.88 -26.59 2.88
CA THR A 143 6.29 -26.58 3.31
C THR A 143 6.42 -26.64 4.83
N LEU A 144 5.68 -25.81 5.57
CA LEU A 144 5.68 -25.80 7.04
C LEU A 144 5.23 -27.14 7.63
N LEU A 145 4.14 -27.73 7.12
CA LEU A 145 3.67 -29.05 7.54
C LEU A 145 4.71 -30.14 7.26
N LEU A 146 5.34 -30.13 6.08
CA LEU A 146 6.38 -31.09 5.73
C LEU A 146 7.54 -31.01 6.74
N PHE A 147 7.99 -29.81 7.11
CA PHE A 147 9.02 -29.64 8.14
C PHE A 147 8.56 -30.07 9.54
N SER A 148 7.27 -29.91 9.87
CA SER A 148 6.70 -30.41 11.12
C SER A 148 6.76 -31.93 11.23
N LEU A 149 6.76 -32.66 10.11
CA LEU A 149 6.76 -34.13 10.10
C LEU A 149 8.18 -34.73 10.18
N ALA A 150 9.20 -33.91 10.44
CA ALA A 150 10.61 -34.32 10.49
C ALA A 150 11.04 -35.10 9.22
N PRO A 151 10.99 -34.46 8.05
CA PRO A 151 11.23 -35.15 6.78
C PRO A 151 12.71 -35.51 6.65
N GLY A 152 13.01 -36.57 5.89
CA GLY A 152 14.41 -36.86 5.55
C GLY A 152 15.07 -35.70 4.77
N ASN A 153 16.40 -35.61 4.81
CA ASN A 153 17.16 -34.47 4.26
C ASN A 153 16.81 -34.11 2.80
N MET A 154 16.56 -35.11 1.95
CA MET A 154 16.22 -34.88 0.54
C MET A 154 14.84 -34.25 0.36
N LEU A 155 13.86 -34.71 1.16
CA LEU A 155 12.51 -34.13 1.19
C LEU A 155 12.51 -32.74 1.82
N ALA A 156 13.36 -32.50 2.83
CA ALA A 156 13.57 -31.17 3.41
C ALA A 156 14.10 -30.17 2.37
N VAL A 157 15.05 -30.57 1.52
CA VAL A 157 15.58 -29.75 0.42
C VAL A 157 14.49 -29.43 -0.61
N ALA A 158 13.69 -30.41 -1.01
CA ALA A 158 12.56 -30.19 -1.92
C ALA A 158 11.50 -29.26 -1.31
N ALA A 159 11.16 -29.45 -0.03
CA ALA A 159 10.23 -28.59 0.71
C ALA A 159 10.74 -27.15 0.84
N ALA A 160 12.04 -26.97 1.06
CA ALA A 160 12.69 -25.66 1.08
C ALA A 160 12.62 -24.95 -0.28
N ALA A 161 12.83 -25.67 -1.38
CA ALA A 161 12.66 -25.11 -2.73
C ALA A 161 11.21 -24.68 -2.99
N LEU A 162 10.23 -25.51 -2.61
CA LEU A 162 8.81 -25.14 -2.67
C LEU A 162 8.50 -23.90 -1.82
N GLY A 163 9.07 -23.81 -0.62
CA GLY A 163 8.92 -22.67 0.28
C GLY A 163 9.48 -21.38 -0.32
N GLY A 164 10.65 -21.44 -0.98
CA GLY A 164 11.23 -20.30 -1.69
C GLY A 164 10.39 -19.83 -2.88
N PHE A 165 9.85 -20.77 -3.67
CA PHE A 165 8.91 -20.47 -4.74
C PHE A 165 7.63 -19.80 -4.19
N ALA A 166 7.04 -20.37 -3.14
CA ALA A 166 5.84 -19.84 -2.51
C ALA A 166 6.08 -18.42 -1.93
N TRP A 167 7.22 -18.23 -1.28
CA TRP A 167 7.64 -16.95 -0.72
C TRP A 167 7.70 -15.86 -1.79
N ILE A 168 8.46 -16.08 -2.88
CA ILE A 168 8.60 -15.07 -3.92
C ILE A 168 7.28 -14.81 -4.65
N ALA A 169 6.46 -15.86 -4.85
CA ALA A 169 5.18 -15.75 -5.53
C ALA A 169 4.23 -14.83 -4.77
N VAL A 170 4.12 -15.00 -3.46
CA VAL A 170 3.25 -14.19 -2.61
C VAL A 170 3.84 -12.79 -2.38
N LEU A 171 5.12 -12.70 -2.03
CA LEU A 171 5.80 -11.41 -1.79
C LEU A 171 5.75 -10.48 -3.01
N SER A 172 6.02 -11.01 -4.21
CA SER A 172 5.93 -10.25 -5.45
C SER A 172 4.49 -9.81 -5.74
N SER A 173 3.51 -10.68 -5.46
CA SER A 173 2.10 -10.35 -5.72
C SER A 173 1.59 -9.24 -4.81
N PHE A 174 1.98 -9.23 -3.52
CA PHE A 174 1.66 -8.12 -2.63
C PHE A 174 2.40 -6.83 -2.98
N HIS A 175 3.67 -6.91 -3.38
CA HIS A 175 4.41 -5.72 -3.83
C HIS A 175 3.74 -5.07 -5.05
N VAL A 176 3.37 -5.87 -6.05
CA VAL A 176 2.70 -5.37 -7.25
C VAL A 176 1.31 -4.82 -6.89
N ALA A 177 0.52 -5.51 -6.09
CA ALA A 177 -0.79 -5.03 -5.64
C ALA A 177 -0.67 -3.67 -4.90
N ALA A 178 0.30 -3.56 -3.99
CA ALA A 178 0.56 -2.31 -3.28
C ALA A 178 0.98 -1.19 -4.23
N GLN A 179 1.88 -1.46 -5.18
CA GLN A 179 2.32 -0.48 -6.18
C GLN A 179 1.18 0.01 -7.07
N MET A 180 0.29 -0.88 -7.49
CA MET A 180 -0.85 -0.57 -8.35
C MET A 180 -1.96 0.19 -7.60
N ALA A 181 -2.11 -0.03 -6.29
CA ALA A 181 -3.06 0.70 -5.44
C ALA A 181 -2.63 2.16 -5.12
N LEU A 182 -1.40 2.54 -5.52
CA LEU A 182 -0.77 3.79 -5.15
C LEU A 182 -0.53 4.70 -6.38
N PRO A 183 -1.12 5.92 -6.43
CA PRO A 183 -0.82 6.90 -7.46
C PRO A 183 0.63 7.39 -7.35
N ASP A 184 1.19 7.87 -8.45
CA ASP A 184 2.60 8.28 -8.56
C ASP A 184 3.05 9.22 -7.43
N TRP A 185 2.22 10.21 -7.09
CA TRP A 185 2.56 11.25 -6.11
C TRP A 185 2.76 10.71 -4.68
N VAL A 186 2.17 9.56 -4.34
CA VAL A 186 2.25 8.93 -3.00
C VAL A 186 2.95 7.56 -3.04
N ARG A 187 3.31 7.05 -4.22
CA ARG A 187 3.81 5.69 -4.41
C ARG A 187 5.00 5.34 -3.53
N ALA A 188 6.03 6.17 -3.50
CA ALA A 188 7.22 5.92 -2.67
C ALA A 188 6.85 5.79 -1.18
N ARG A 189 6.03 6.71 -0.67
CA ARG A 189 5.60 6.77 0.73
C ARG A 189 4.68 5.61 1.10
N GLY A 190 3.72 5.29 0.23
CA GLY A 190 2.83 4.14 0.43
C GLY A 190 3.58 2.82 0.39
N LEU A 191 4.60 2.69 -0.47
CA LEU A 191 5.44 1.50 -0.51
C LEU A 191 6.32 1.39 0.74
N SER A 192 6.83 2.49 1.28
CA SER A 192 7.51 2.50 2.58
C SER A 192 6.60 2.01 3.72
N LEU A 193 5.32 2.43 3.74
CA LEU A 193 4.34 1.91 4.70
C LEU A 193 4.13 0.40 4.54
N PHE A 194 4.01 -0.09 3.30
CA PHE A 194 3.91 -1.52 3.01
C PHE A 194 5.14 -2.28 3.53
N LEU A 195 6.36 -1.79 3.27
CA LEU A 195 7.60 -2.40 3.74
C LEU A 195 7.71 -2.37 5.27
N MET A 196 7.25 -1.30 5.92
CA MET A 196 7.20 -1.20 7.37
C MET A 196 6.24 -2.22 7.97
N VAL A 197 5.04 -2.38 7.39
CA VAL A 197 4.08 -3.41 7.80
C VAL A 197 4.65 -4.81 7.59
N PHE A 198 5.29 -5.07 6.46
CA PHE A 198 5.99 -6.32 6.18
C PHE A 198 7.05 -6.63 7.24
N ALA A 199 7.99 -5.70 7.47
CA ALA A 199 9.08 -5.89 8.43
C ALA A 199 8.55 -6.02 9.88
N GLY A 200 7.59 -5.17 10.25
CA GLY A 200 6.96 -5.22 11.57
C GLY A 200 6.23 -6.54 11.82
N THR A 201 5.47 -7.02 10.82
CA THR A 201 4.78 -8.31 10.91
C THR A 201 5.77 -9.47 11.02
N MET A 202 6.85 -9.44 10.22
CA MET A 202 7.91 -10.45 10.29
C MET A 202 8.58 -10.49 11.67
N ALA A 203 8.88 -9.33 12.26
CA ALA A 203 9.48 -9.23 13.59
C ALA A 203 8.54 -9.76 14.68
N VAL A 204 7.30 -9.27 14.71
CA VAL A 204 6.28 -9.69 15.68
C VAL A 204 5.97 -11.18 15.52
N GLY A 205 5.78 -11.66 14.30
CA GLY A 205 5.53 -13.08 14.02
C GLY A 205 6.71 -13.96 14.45
N SER A 206 7.95 -13.55 14.19
CA SER A 206 9.13 -14.29 14.63
C SER A 206 9.21 -14.41 16.16
N LEU A 207 8.85 -13.35 16.89
CA LEU A 207 8.75 -13.40 18.35
C LEU A 207 7.65 -14.35 18.81
N VAL A 208 6.45 -14.25 18.22
CA VAL A 208 5.31 -15.12 18.54
C VAL A 208 5.67 -16.59 18.31
N TRP A 209 6.18 -16.95 17.13
CA TRP A 209 6.54 -18.34 16.83
C TRP A 209 7.73 -18.84 17.64
N GLY A 210 8.68 -17.98 18.00
CA GLY A 210 9.75 -18.33 18.92
C GLY A 210 9.23 -18.70 20.30
N GLN A 211 8.26 -17.96 20.83
CA GLN A 211 7.62 -18.28 22.10
C GLN A 211 6.78 -19.55 22.03
N VAL A 212 5.97 -19.72 20.98
CA VAL A 212 5.19 -20.94 20.76
C VAL A 212 6.12 -22.16 20.65
N ALA A 213 7.19 -22.08 19.86
CA ALA A 213 8.17 -23.15 19.74
C ALA A 213 8.88 -23.47 21.07
N THR A 214 9.10 -22.49 21.92
CA THR A 214 9.67 -22.70 23.27
C THR A 214 8.69 -23.45 24.18
N ALA A 215 7.39 -23.15 24.09
CA ALA A 215 6.36 -23.76 24.92
C ALA A 215 5.92 -25.15 24.44
N THR A 216 5.84 -25.38 23.13
CA THR A 216 5.25 -26.61 22.55
C THR A 216 6.24 -27.46 21.77
N GLY A 217 7.42 -26.94 21.46
CA GLY A 217 8.37 -27.52 20.52
C GLY A 217 8.19 -27.02 19.08
N VAL A 218 9.27 -27.10 18.29
CA VAL A 218 9.35 -26.61 16.90
C VAL A 218 8.35 -27.31 15.97
N PRO A 219 8.18 -28.64 15.98
CA PRO A 219 7.21 -29.30 15.09
C PRO A 219 5.78 -28.79 15.29
N VAL A 220 5.33 -28.73 16.55
CA VAL A 220 3.97 -28.27 16.88
C VAL A 220 3.77 -26.81 16.46
N ALA A 221 4.76 -25.95 16.68
CA ALA A 221 4.70 -24.55 16.24
C ALA A 221 4.55 -24.42 14.72
N LEU A 222 5.27 -25.23 13.94
CA LEU A 222 5.15 -25.26 12.47
C LEU A 222 3.78 -25.73 12.01
N ALA A 223 3.22 -26.77 12.65
CA ALA A 223 1.89 -27.26 12.34
C ALA A 223 0.80 -26.20 12.64
N ILE A 224 0.88 -25.54 13.80
CA ILE A 224 -0.04 -24.45 14.14
C ILE A 224 0.08 -23.30 13.14
N ALA A 225 1.30 -22.91 12.77
CA ALA A 225 1.52 -21.84 11.79
C ALA A 225 0.93 -22.20 10.42
N ALA A 226 1.11 -23.44 9.97
CA ALA A 226 0.57 -23.90 8.70
C ALA A 226 -0.97 -23.94 8.67
N ILE A 227 -1.60 -24.50 9.72
CA ILE A 227 -3.06 -24.54 9.84
C ILE A 227 -3.61 -23.11 9.92
N GLY A 228 -2.96 -22.24 10.71
CA GLY A 228 -3.32 -20.83 10.82
C GLY A 228 -3.25 -20.10 9.47
N ALA A 229 -2.21 -20.33 8.68
CA ALA A 229 -2.09 -19.78 7.33
C ALA A 229 -3.20 -20.24 6.40
N ILE A 230 -3.58 -21.52 6.44
CA ILE A 230 -4.68 -22.07 5.64
C ILE A 230 -6.02 -21.44 6.06
N VAL A 231 -6.28 -21.34 7.36
CA VAL A 231 -7.51 -20.73 7.90
C VAL A 231 -7.57 -19.22 7.61
N ALA A 232 -6.42 -18.54 7.51
CA ALA A 232 -6.37 -17.13 7.14
C ALA A 232 -6.81 -16.86 5.69
N ILE A 233 -6.77 -17.86 4.81
CA ILE A 233 -7.23 -17.73 3.41
C ILE A 233 -8.72 -17.34 3.36
N PRO A 234 -9.68 -18.16 3.86
CA PRO A 234 -11.10 -17.81 3.82
C PRO A 234 -11.42 -16.52 4.59
N LEU A 235 -10.74 -16.27 5.71
CA LEU A 235 -10.95 -15.06 6.52
C LEU A 235 -10.58 -13.78 5.77
N THR A 236 -9.69 -13.86 4.79
CA THR A 236 -9.24 -12.72 3.99
C THR A 236 -9.86 -12.66 2.59
N LEU A 237 -10.76 -13.58 2.23
CA LEU A 237 -11.44 -13.57 0.92
C LEU A 237 -12.26 -12.31 0.68
N ARG A 238 -12.83 -11.71 1.73
CA ARG A 238 -13.56 -10.42 1.64
C ARG A 238 -12.63 -9.24 1.32
N ALA A 239 -11.32 -9.42 1.50
CA ALA A 239 -10.29 -8.46 1.14
C ALA A 239 -9.65 -8.85 -0.20
N ALA A 240 -10.46 -8.92 -1.26
CA ALA A 240 -9.99 -9.28 -2.59
C ALA A 240 -8.82 -8.38 -3.03
N LEU A 241 -7.77 -9.00 -3.58
CA LEU A 241 -6.66 -8.31 -4.21
C LEU A 241 -7.12 -7.89 -5.60
N GLU A 242 -7.74 -6.71 -5.67
CA GLU A 242 -8.10 -6.08 -6.94
C GLU A 242 -6.80 -5.74 -7.70
N MET A 243 -6.24 -6.70 -8.44
CA MET A 243 -5.22 -6.45 -9.48
C MET A 243 -5.82 -6.60 -10.90
N GLY A 244 -7.15 -6.48 -11.02
CA GLY A 244 -7.88 -6.40 -12.29
C GLY A 244 -7.77 -5.00 -12.90
N GLU A 245 -8.83 -4.52 -13.57
CA GLU A 245 -8.96 -3.10 -13.95
C GLU A 245 -9.08 -2.24 -12.68
N LEU A 246 -7.94 -2.00 -12.03
CA LEU A 246 -7.85 -0.95 -11.03
C LEU A 246 -8.20 0.37 -11.71
N PRO A 247 -8.95 1.25 -11.03
CA PRO A 247 -9.26 2.56 -11.57
C PRO A 247 -7.96 3.27 -11.96
N ASP A 248 -7.91 3.86 -13.16
CA ASP A 248 -6.71 4.53 -13.64
C ASP A 248 -6.35 5.72 -12.73
N PHE A 249 -5.27 5.56 -11.97
CA PHE A 249 -4.76 6.53 -11.01
C PHE A 249 -3.79 7.55 -11.63
N SER A 250 -3.64 7.55 -12.95
CA SER A 250 -2.85 8.55 -13.67
C SER A 250 -3.50 9.94 -13.55
N PRO A 251 -2.70 11.03 -13.46
CA PRO A 251 -3.25 12.38 -13.42
C PRO A 251 -4.09 12.73 -14.66
N ALA A 252 -5.32 13.17 -14.46
CA ALA A 252 -6.25 13.51 -15.55
C ALA A 252 -6.07 14.94 -16.09
N HIS A 253 -5.55 15.86 -15.27
CA HIS A 253 -5.33 17.27 -15.60
C HIS A 253 -6.54 18.00 -16.23
N HIS A 254 -7.77 17.56 -15.96
CA HIS A 254 -8.97 18.10 -16.62
C HIS A 254 -9.59 19.30 -15.92
N TRP A 255 -9.19 19.60 -14.68
CA TRP A 255 -9.64 20.80 -13.99
C TRP A 255 -8.84 22.01 -14.45
N ALA A 256 -9.54 23.10 -14.78
CA ALA A 256 -8.91 24.39 -14.99
C ALA A 256 -8.21 24.85 -13.70
N GLU A 257 -7.15 25.67 -13.85
CA GLU A 257 -6.52 26.31 -12.69
C GLU A 257 -7.57 27.22 -12.03
N PRO A 258 -7.87 27.03 -10.73
CA PRO A 258 -8.90 27.82 -10.06
C PRO A 258 -8.42 29.26 -9.97
N ALA A 259 -9.31 30.20 -10.29
CA ALA A 259 -9.00 31.62 -10.24
C ALA A 259 -8.66 32.04 -8.81
N TRP A 260 -7.38 32.36 -8.56
CA TRP A 260 -6.90 32.89 -7.30
C TRP A 260 -6.80 34.40 -7.39
N ALA A 261 -7.81 35.10 -6.90
CA ALA A 261 -7.86 36.57 -6.91
C ALA A 261 -7.02 37.23 -5.80
N LEU A 262 -6.59 36.46 -4.79
CA LEU A 262 -5.80 36.99 -3.67
C LEU A 262 -4.31 37.14 -4.04
N PRO A 263 -3.60 38.16 -3.53
CA PRO A 263 -2.16 38.28 -3.72
C PRO A 263 -1.42 37.03 -3.22
N ARG A 264 -0.32 36.63 -3.87
CA ARG A 264 0.52 35.49 -3.44
C ARG A 264 1.05 35.65 -2.01
N GLU A 265 1.10 36.88 -1.51
CA GLU A 265 1.55 37.26 -0.17
C GLU A 265 0.52 36.97 0.94
N ALA A 266 -0.74 36.67 0.59
CA ALA A 266 -1.81 36.40 1.57
C ALA A 266 -1.60 35.13 2.41
N GLY A 267 -0.56 34.35 2.12
CA GLY A 267 -0.18 33.15 2.86
C GLY A 267 -1.03 31.93 2.51
N ASP A 268 -0.54 30.75 2.90
CA ASP A 268 -1.17 29.46 2.62
C ASP A 268 -2.32 29.21 3.60
N ARG A 269 -3.52 29.70 3.25
CA ARG A 269 -4.70 29.68 4.14
C ARG A 269 -5.58 28.47 3.90
N ARG A 270 -6.25 28.03 4.96
CA ARG A 270 -7.30 27.00 4.90
C ARG A 270 -8.40 27.43 3.94
N ILE A 271 -8.82 26.48 3.11
CA ILE A 271 -9.85 26.65 2.11
C ILE A 271 -10.99 25.66 2.31
N MET A 272 -12.22 26.15 2.22
CA MET A 272 -13.42 25.36 2.04
C MET A 272 -13.86 25.46 0.59
N VAL A 273 -14.08 24.32 -0.05
CA VAL A 273 -14.67 24.26 -1.39
C VAL A 273 -16.13 23.90 -1.23
N GLN A 274 -16.99 24.65 -1.92
CA GLN A 274 -18.41 24.42 -1.98
C GLN A 274 -18.81 24.24 -3.44
N ILE A 275 -19.52 23.16 -3.75
CA ILE A 275 -20.04 22.90 -5.09
C ILE A 275 -21.56 22.74 -5.03
N GLY A 276 -22.27 23.59 -5.77
CA GLY A 276 -23.71 23.50 -5.99
C GLY A 276 -24.03 22.64 -7.22
N TYR A 277 -24.98 21.73 -7.07
CA TYR A 277 -25.50 20.86 -8.12
C TYR A 277 -27.01 21.02 -8.25
N ARG A 278 -27.54 21.05 -9.47
CA ARG A 278 -28.98 20.92 -9.73
C ARG A 278 -29.28 19.52 -10.27
N VAL A 279 -30.12 18.77 -9.57
CA VAL A 279 -30.39 17.35 -9.84
C VAL A 279 -31.89 17.12 -9.85
N GLU A 280 -32.41 16.67 -10.98
CA GLU A 280 -33.83 16.33 -11.13
C GLU A 280 -34.22 15.23 -10.14
N THR A 281 -35.44 15.31 -9.61
CA THR A 281 -35.95 14.39 -8.57
C THR A 281 -35.77 12.90 -8.94
N ALA A 282 -35.95 12.55 -10.21
CA ALA A 282 -35.78 11.18 -10.71
C ALA A 282 -34.33 10.65 -10.67
N GLN A 283 -33.33 11.53 -10.67
CA GLN A 283 -31.90 11.18 -10.72
C GLN A 283 -31.19 11.26 -9.37
N GLN A 284 -31.89 11.70 -8.31
CA GLN A 284 -31.28 11.96 -6.98
C GLN A 284 -30.66 10.72 -6.34
N SER A 285 -31.26 9.53 -6.50
CA SER A 285 -30.72 8.28 -5.94
C SER A 285 -29.38 7.89 -6.59
N GLY A 286 -29.31 7.98 -7.92
CA GLY A 286 -28.07 7.73 -8.68
C GLY A 286 -26.98 8.76 -8.36
N PHE A 287 -27.36 10.03 -8.27
CA PHE A 287 -26.47 11.13 -7.88
C PHE A 287 -25.89 10.92 -6.48
N THR A 288 -26.74 10.69 -5.46
CA THR A 288 -26.29 10.53 -4.07
C THR A 288 -25.37 9.33 -3.90
N ALA A 289 -25.62 8.22 -4.58
CA ALA A 289 -24.71 7.08 -4.61
C ALA A 289 -23.33 7.45 -5.17
N CYS A 290 -23.28 8.17 -6.31
CA CYS A 290 -22.02 8.62 -6.89
C CYS A 290 -21.28 9.64 -6.00
N MET A 291 -22.00 10.48 -5.27
CA MET A 291 -21.41 11.45 -4.34
C MET A 291 -20.75 10.77 -3.13
N LEU A 292 -21.27 9.63 -2.66
CA LEU A 292 -20.63 8.85 -1.60
C LEU A 292 -19.27 8.27 -2.07
N ASP A 293 -19.19 7.80 -3.32
CA ASP A 293 -17.93 7.36 -3.91
C ASP A 293 -16.94 8.53 -4.06
N LEU A 294 -17.44 9.71 -4.46
CA LEU A 294 -16.62 10.92 -4.59
C LEU A 294 -16.10 11.39 -3.23
N ALA A 295 -16.89 11.26 -2.17
CA ALA A 295 -16.48 11.59 -0.81
C ALA A 295 -15.20 10.83 -0.39
N ALA A 296 -15.11 9.55 -0.72
CA ALA A 296 -13.92 8.74 -0.43
C ALA A 296 -12.69 9.26 -1.20
N ALA A 297 -12.86 9.68 -2.46
CA ALA A 297 -11.80 10.31 -3.25
C ALA A 297 -11.35 11.66 -2.68
N ARG A 298 -12.29 12.52 -2.29
CA ARG A 298 -11.98 13.82 -1.66
C ARG A 298 -11.14 13.65 -0.40
N ARG A 299 -11.52 12.71 0.46
CA ARG A 299 -10.80 12.48 1.71
C ARG A 299 -9.40 11.90 1.46
N ARG A 300 -9.24 10.99 0.48
CA ARG A 300 -7.94 10.42 0.09
C ARG A 300 -6.93 11.47 -0.37
N ASN A 301 -7.40 12.47 -1.12
CA ASN A 301 -6.57 13.56 -1.62
C ASN A 301 -6.29 14.64 -0.55
N GLY A 302 -6.98 14.56 0.58
CA GLY A 302 -6.69 15.32 1.78
C GLY A 302 -7.78 16.27 2.24
N GLY A 303 -8.95 16.22 1.61
CA GLY A 303 -10.15 16.87 2.12
C GLY A 303 -10.59 16.26 3.45
N PHE A 304 -11.17 17.09 4.31
CA PHE A 304 -11.80 16.65 5.55
C PHE A 304 -13.08 17.47 5.78
N GLY A 305 -13.94 17.00 6.69
CA GLY A 305 -15.25 17.63 6.91
C GLY A 305 -16.15 17.60 5.68
N TRP A 306 -16.08 16.53 4.89
CA TRP A 306 -16.93 16.37 3.71
C TRP A 306 -18.39 16.20 4.13
N SER A 307 -19.29 16.94 3.48
CA SER A 307 -20.73 16.78 3.60
C SER A 307 -21.44 17.04 2.29
N LEU A 308 -22.56 16.36 2.09
CA LEU A 308 -23.53 16.62 1.05
C LEU A 308 -24.85 17.01 1.72
N MET A 309 -25.37 18.17 1.36
CA MET A 309 -26.62 18.71 1.90
C MET A 309 -27.59 18.98 0.75
N GLN A 310 -28.89 18.84 1.01
CA GLN A 310 -29.96 19.23 0.10
C GLN A 310 -30.54 20.55 0.60
N ASP A 311 -30.77 21.51 -0.29
CA ASP A 311 -31.38 22.78 0.08
C ASP A 311 -32.85 22.55 0.46
N ALA A 312 -33.25 23.07 1.63
CA ALA A 312 -34.61 22.95 2.13
C ALA A 312 -35.60 23.81 1.34
N SER A 313 -35.13 24.86 0.65
CA SER A 313 -35.96 25.77 -0.14
C SER A 313 -36.03 25.37 -1.62
N ASP A 314 -35.06 24.59 -2.10
CA ASP A 314 -34.98 24.07 -3.47
C ASP A 314 -34.54 22.61 -3.43
N LEU A 315 -35.50 21.68 -3.45
CA LEU A 315 -35.23 20.24 -3.33
C LEU A 315 -34.44 19.66 -4.51
N GLU A 316 -34.24 20.40 -5.60
CA GLU A 316 -33.37 19.99 -6.70
C GLU A 316 -31.93 20.46 -6.50
N ARG A 317 -31.67 21.32 -5.52
CA ARG A 317 -30.33 21.85 -5.23
C ARG A 317 -29.63 21.02 -4.17
N PHE A 318 -28.48 20.47 -4.54
CA PHE A 318 -27.55 19.80 -3.64
C PHE A 318 -26.27 20.61 -3.50
N VAL A 319 -25.68 20.60 -2.31
CA VAL A 319 -24.47 21.34 -1.98
C VAL A 319 -23.46 20.36 -1.37
N GLU A 320 -22.34 20.16 -2.07
CA GLU A 320 -21.16 19.48 -1.53
C GLU A 320 -20.25 20.51 -0.86
N THR A 321 -19.73 20.20 0.31
CA THR A 321 -18.70 20.99 0.97
C THR A 321 -17.58 20.11 1.50
N TRP A 322 -16.33 20.54 1.34
CA TRP A 322 -15.20 19.98 2.07
C TRP A 322 -14.16 21.06 2.36
N THR A 323 -13.26 20.78 3.31
CA THR A 323 -12.18 21.70 3.66
C THR A 323 -10.82 21.06 3.41
N GLU A 324 -9.85 21.86 3.01
CA GLU A 324 -8.45 21.48 2.86
C GLU A 324 -7.55 22.35 3.72
N ALA A 325 -6.41 21.78 4.13
CA ALA A 325 -5.52 22.41 5.09
C ALA A 325 -4.97 23.75 4.61
N SER A 326 -4.79 23.90 3.29
CA SER A 326 -4.25 25.12 2.70
C SER A 326 -4.55 25.25 1.20
N TRP A 327 -4.38 26.45 0.64
CA TRP A 327 -4.54 26.71 -0.80
C TRP A 327 -3.55 25.90 -1.64
N THR A 328 -2.31 25.77 -1.19
CA THR A 328 -1.28 24.95 -1.84
C THR A 328 -1.71 23.48 -1.84
N GLN A 329 -2.31 22.99 -0.76
CA GLN A 329 -2.84 21.64 -0.71
C GLN A 329 -3.99 21.43 -1.70
N HIS A 330 -4.83 22.45 -1.87
CA HIS A 330 -5.90 22.46 -2.84
C HIS A 330 -5.41 22.45 -4.30
N LEU A 331 -4.39 23.25 -4.62
CA LEU A 331 -3.73 23.18 -5.93
C LEU A 331 -3.07 21.80 -6.16
N ARG A 332 -2.53 21.17 -5.12
CA ARG A 332 -2.03 19.78 -5.21
C ARG A 332 -3.17 18.81 -5.45
N HIS A 333 -4.33 18.96 -4.81
CA HIS A 333 -5.50 18.13 -5.08
C HIS A 333 -5.91 18.24 -6.56
N HIS A 334 -5.96 19.46 -7.12
CA HIS A 334 -6.21 19.68 -8.55
C HIS A 334 -5.22 18.90 -9.45
N ALA A 335 -3.92 18.95 -9.12
CA ALA A 335 -2.90 18.24 -9.87
C ALA A 335 -2.93 16.71 -9.68
N ARG A 336 -3.60 16.21 -8.63
CA ARG A 336 -3.66 14.79 -8.25
C ARG A 336 -4.92 14.08 -8.71
N VAL A 337 -5.89 14.82 -9.28
CA VAL A 337 -7.15 14.21 -9.72
C VAL A 337 -6.85 13.15 -10.79
N THR A 338 -7.40 11.96 -10.56
CA THR A 338 -7.11 10.79 -11.37
C THR A 338 -8.10 10.61 -12.51
N VAL A 339 -7.75 9.83 -13.54
CA VAL A 339 -8.65 9.47 -14.64
C VAL A 339 -9.89 8.73 -14.12
N ALA A 340 -9.73 7.88 -13.12
CA ALA A 340 -10.83 7.25 -12.39
C ALA A 340 -11.80 8.27 -11.76
N GLU A 341 -11.25 9.29 -11.09
CA GLU A 341 -12.05 10.35 -10.48
C GLU A 341 -12.73 11.23 -11.53
N LYS A 342 -12.10 11.44 -12.70
CA LYS A 342 -12.74 12.09 -13.85
C LYS A 342 -13.95 11.29 -14.34
N ALA A 343 -13.81 9.98 -14.53
CA ALA A 343 -14.92 9.13 -14.97
C ALA A 343 -16.10 9.15 -13.97
N LEU A 344 -15.80 9.16 -12.67
CA LEU A 344 -16.82 9.33 -11.63
C LEU A 344 -17.52 10.70 -11.73
N GLN A 345 -16.76 11.78 -11.96
CA GLN A 345 -17.33 13.11 -12.16
C GLN A 345 -18.18 13.21 -13.42
N ASP A 346 -17.80 12.54 -14.51
CA ASP A 346 -18.58 12.50 -15.75
C ASP A 346 -19.92 11.77 -15.54
N ARG A 347 -19.93 10.69 -14.74
CA ARG A 347 -21.17 10.03 -14.30
C ARG A 347 -22.04 10.95 -13.45
N ILE A 348 -21.45 11.68 -12.49
CA ILE A 348 -22.19 12.68 -11.69
C ILE A 348 -22.82 13.73 -12.59
N ARG A 349 -22.09 14.20 -13.61
CA ARG A 349 -22.61 15.16 -14.60
C ARG A 349 -23.81 14.63 -15.38
N SER A 350 -23.87 13.33 -15.67
CA SER A 350 -25.03 12.74 -16.36
C SER A 350 -26.33 12.71 -15.53
N HIS A 351 -26.24 12.93 -14.21
CA HIS A 351 -27.41 13.04 -13.33
C HIS A 351 -27.88 14.50 -13.13
N LEU A 352 -27.13 15.49 -13.64
CA LEU A 352 -27.49 16.90 -13.49
C LEU A 352 -28.62 17.30 -14.44
N ALA A 353 -29.43 18.27 -14.03
CA ALA A 353 -30.48 18.83 -14.87
C ALA A 353 -29.89 19.42 -16.17
N ALA A 354 -30.59 19.23 -17.29
CA ALA A 354 -30.11 19.64 -18.60
C ALA A 354 -29.78 21.15 -18.66
N GLY A 355 -28.61 21.49 -19.23
CA GLY A 355 -28.16 22.88 -19.36
C GLY A 355 -27.63 23.52 -18.07
N THR A 356 -27.56 22.77 -16.96
CA THR A 356 -26.96 23.25 -15.71
C THR A 356 -25.48 22.86 -15.62
N ALA A 357 -24.70 23.70 -14.95
CA ALA A 357 -23.29 23.43 -14.64
C ALA A 357 -23.08 23.55 -13.11
N PRO A 358 -22.14 22.77 -12.53
CA PRO A 358 -21.83 22.89 -11.11
C PRO A 358 -21.32 24.29 -10.77
N GLU A 359 -21.87 24.90 -9.72
CA GLU A 359 -21.43 26.20 -9.19
C GLU A 359 -20.32 25.98 -8.17
N ILE A 360 -19.10 26.46 -8.44
CA ILE A 360 -17.93 26.18 -7.59
C ILE A 360 -17.49 27.45 -6.87
N TYR A 361 -17.44 27.39 -5.54
CA TYR A 361 -16.94 28.45 -4.68
C TYR A 361 -15.72 27.98 -3.89
N HIS A 362 -14.68 28.81 -3.89
CA HIS A 362 -13.46 28.64 -3.11
C HIS A 362 -13.47 29.66 -1.97
N LEU A 363 -13.86 29.21 -0.78
CA LEU A 363 -14.00 30.06 0.41
C LEU A 363 -12.72 29.98 1.24
N VAL A 364 -12.08 31.12 1.47
CA VAL A 364 -10.82 31.19 2.23
C VAL A 364 -11.08 31.81 3.60
N THR A 365 -10.34 31.36 4.60
CA THR A 365 -10.41 31.98 5.93
C THR A 365 -10.01 33.46 5.83
N PRO A 366 -10.76 34.40 6.47
CA PRO A 366 -10.39 35.81 6.54
C PRO A 366 -8.98 36.03 7.13
N GLU A 367 -8.41 37.22 6.95
CA GLU A 367 -7.10 37.54 7.53
C GLU A 367 -7.13 37.40 9.07
N PRO A 368 -6.04 36.89 9.70
CA PRO A 368 -5.92 36.92 11.16
C PRO A 368 -6.10 38.36 11.67
N GLY A 369 -7.12 38.60 12.51
CA GLY A 369 -7.45 39.93 13.05
C GLY A 369 -8.60 40.66 12.35
N ALA A 370 -9.13 40.15 11.23
CA ALA A 370 -10.29 40.75 10.54
C ALA A 370 -11.64 40.46 11.23
N ILE A 371 -11.69 39.44 12.10
CA ILE A 371 -12.88 39.11 12.88
C ILE A 371 -12.70 39.73 14.28
N PRO A 372 -13.35 40.86 14.59
CA PRO A 372 -13.35 41.38 15.96
C PRO A 372 -14.02 40.34 16.87
N ILE A 373 -13.24 39.74 17.76
CA ILE A 373 -13.79 38.97 18.87
C ILE A 373 -14.46 40.01 19.78
N PRO A 374 -15.77 39.95 20.02
CA PRO A 374 -16.39 40.86 20.96
C PRO A 374 -15.74 40.62 22.33
N SER A 375 -14.97 41.60 22.80
CA SER A 375 -14.45 41.58 24.16
C SER A 375 -15.66 41.52 25.08
N GLY A 376 -15.78 40.41 25.81
CA GLY A 376 -16.79 40.29 26.85
C GLY A 376 -16.63 41.49 27.78
N LYS A 377 -17.64 42.36 27.84
CA LYS A 377 -17.71 43.38 28.88
C LYS A 377 -17.71 42.64 30.21
N GLU A 378 -16.59 42.73 30.93
CA GLU A 378 -16.59 42.52 32.38
C GLU A 378 -17.68 43.41 32.96
N THR A 379 -18.72 42.77 33.47
CA THR A 379 -19.79 43.42 34.22
C THR A 379 -19.18 43.78 35.58
N LYS A 380 -18.55 44.95 35.66
CA LYS A 380 -18.36 45.65 36.93
C LYS A 380 -19.52 46.60 37.11
N THR A 381 -20.57 46.16 37.80
CA THR A 381 -21.18 46.89 38.92
C THR A 381 -22.15 46.00 39.67
#